data_AF-A0A9R1K4H4-F1
#
_entry.id   AF-A0A9R1K4H4-F1
#
_cell.length_a   1.000
_cell.length_b   1.000
_cell.length_c   1.000
_cell.angle_alpha   90.00
_cell.angle_beta   90.00
_cell.angle_gamma   90.00
#
_symmetry.space_group_name_H-M   'P 1'
#
loop_
_entity.id
_entity.type
_entity.pdbx_description
1 polymer ?
#
loop_
_entity_poly.entity_id
_entity_poly.type
_entity_poly.pdbx_seq_one_letter_code
_entity_poly.pdbx_strand_id
1 'polypeptide(L)'
;MLGRNRRGRGRGRGRAGADQPGDGVGVEEVTTELVFEQNRPICAPLQQKLSDVPVLKFNLGAEDLEVEYNRVINEINKRASKIAPGLYMNKPITPIQNPQNCPKPYNYDDRTKWGHSYYTVEMRFHRKCQHPYRGLRIQIISRDYDGYMLGFRRRRNGLWTNWYYCSNKEFPIPFFIQEGAIKLPFREDYVIKPLIGGAKTFMNIFDQFAQYPEVRNTTEITAAFLSAVVVLSEARCIIWVFREVKNRIRRNEVPSHPDCKVPGKELPTGLAWTSIGDWSMDCKQVLRSAFKGEYTPRTGEKFSQTVVPVKTFGQLISQDEESGHLSLLMRVEDIAAPEGGWVLTGLRKKVNNPGLKVVDPGFPDDPELPEDE
;
A
#
# COMPACT_ATOMS: atom_id res chain seq x y z
N MET A 1 40.46 -28.21 47.35
CA MET A 1 40.81 -29.61 47.02
C MET A 1 39.53 -30.44 46.93
N LEU A 2 39.52 -31.35 45.97
CA LEU A 2 38.42 -32.23 45.56
C LEU A 2 37.93 -33.16 46.67
N GLY A 3 36.66 -33.57 46.62
CA GLY A 3 36.16 -34.63 47.51
C GLY A 3 34.70 -35.04 47.28
N ARG A 4 34.38 -35.60 46.11
CA ARG A 4 33.14 -36.38 45.89
C ARG A 4 33.19 -37.70 46.65
N ASN A 5 32.06 -38.14 47.22
CA ASN A 5 31.65 -39.56 47.32
C ASN A 5 30.11 -39.61 47.42
N ARG A 6 29.37 -39.99 46.37
CA ARG A 6 29.00 -41.33 45.88
C ARG A 6 27.98 -42.11 46.75
N ARG A 7 26.81 -42.26 46.12
CA ARG A 7 25.97 -43.46 45.95
C ARG A 7 25.01 -43.88 47.08
N GLY A 8 23.72 -43.72 46.78
CA GLY A 8 22.67 -44.72 47.05
C GLY A 8 21.81 -44.87 45.79
N ARG A 9 21.80 -46.07 45.19
CA ARG A 9 20.93 -46.46 44.06
C ARG A 9 19.66 -47.09 44.63
N GLY A 10 18.50 -46.62 44.23
CA GLY A 10 17.24 -47.35 44.28
C GLY A 10 16.59 -47.32 42.90
N ARG A 11 16.47 -48.49 42.25
CA ARG A 11 15.77 -48.67 40.97
C ARG A 11 14.30 -48.98 41.27
N GLY A 12 13.39 -48.22 40.66
CA GLY A 12 11.99 -48.59 40.47
C GLY A 12 11.58 -48.17 39.06
N ARG A 13 11.14 -49.13 38.24
CA ARG A 13 10.75 -48.94 36.83
C ARG A 13 9.33 -48.40 36.71
N GLY A 14 9.15 -47.44 35.79
CA GLY A 14 8.03 -47.42 34.84
C GLY A 14 6.77 -46.63 35.21
N ARG A 15 6.58 -45.48 34.58
CA ARG A 15 5.43 -45.20 33.70
C ARG A 15 5.68 -43.92 32.89
N ALA A 16 5.41 -44.02 31.60
CA ALA A 16 5.29 -42.90 30.68
C ALA A 16 3.97 -42.16 30.92
N GLY A 17 3.95 -40.87 30.58
CA GLY A 17 2.74 -40.06 30.47
C GLY A 17 2.68 -38.95 31.51
N ALA A 18 3.01 -37.73 31.10
CA ALA A 18 2.00 -36.69 30.94
C ALA A 18 2.71 -35.36 30.71
N ASP A 19 2.43 -34.78 29.56
CA ASP A 19 2.71 -33.43 29.15
C ASP A 19 2.46 -32.44 30.30
N GLN A 20 3.48 -31.68 30.68
CA GLN A 20 3.23 -30.35 31.22
C GLN A 20 3.12 -29.43 30.01
N PRO A 21 1.92 -28.90 29.68
CA PRO A 21 1.85 -27.79 28.75
C PRO A 21 2.59 -26.64 29.41
N GLY A 22 3.67 -26.20 28.78
CA GLY A 22 4.32 -24.95 29.15
C GLY A 22 3.27 -23.87 29.13
N ASP A 23 3.19 -23.11 30.22
CA ASP A 23 2.38 -21.91 30.34
C ASP A 23 2.65 -21.02 29.12
N GLY A 24 1.76 -21.10 28.14
CA GLY A 24 1.66 -20.11 27.10
C GLY A 24 1.29 -18.83 27.82
N VAL A 25 2.21 -17.87 27.83
CA VAL A 25 1.91 -16.50 28.22
C VAL A 25 0.90 -15.99 27.19
N GLY A 26 -0.38 -16.25 27.46
CA GLY A 26 -1.51 -15.67 26.78
C GLY A 26 -1.53 -14.21 27.14
N VAL A 27 -0.76 -13.41 26.41
CA VAL A 27 -1.02 -11.98 26.36
C VAL A 27 -2.35 -11.86 25.63
N GLU A 28 -3.44 -11.68 26.36
CA GLU A 28 -4.67 -11.15 25.78
C GLU A 28 -4.31 -9.79 25.18
N GLU A 29 -4.01 -9.77 23.88
CA GLU A 29 -3.86 -8.52 23.14
C GLU A 29 -5.26 -7.91 23.02
N VAL A 30 -5.52 -6.93 23.88
CA VAL A 30 -6.77 -6.16 23.90
C VAL A 30 -6.94 -5.47 22.55
N THR A 31 -7.88 -5.93 21.74
CA THR A 31 -8.28 -5.23 20.53
C THR A 31 -9.33 -4.18 20.90
N THR A 32 -9.16 -2.95 20.40
CA THR A 32 -10.23 -1.95 20.53
C THR A 32 -11.29 -2.26 19.48
N GLU A 33 -12.56 -2.10 19.83
CA GLU A 33 -13.66 -2.26 18.87
C GLU A 33 -13.59 -1.17 17.78
N LEU A 34 -13.86 -1.55 16.53
CA LEU A 34 -13.90 -0.61 15.41
C LEU A 34 -15.18 0.24 15.46
N VAL A 35 -15.03 1.53 15.76
CA VAL A 35 -16.13 2.49 15.74
C VAL A 35 -16.11 3.30 14.45
N PHE A 36 -17.20 3.25 13.68
CA PHE A 36 -17.35 4.06 12.47
C PHE A 36 -17.97 5.42 12.81
N GLU A 37 -17.31 6.49 12.38
CA GLU A 37 -17.82 7.85 12.55
C GLU A 37 -19.00 8.12 11.61
N GLN A 38 -20.10 8.66 12.14
CA GLN A 38 -21.37 8.83 11.40
C GLN A 38 -21.27 9.76 10.17
N ASN A 39 -20.28 10.64 10.12
CA ASN A 39 -20.10 11.69 9.12
C ASN A 39 -19.01 11.38 8.07
N ARG A 40 -18.45 10.17 8.06
CA ARG A 40 -17.43 9.78 7.08
C ARG A 40 -18.02 9.33 5.74
N PRO A 41 -17.28 9.53 4.63
CA PRO A 41 -17.69 9.05 3.33
C PRO A 41 -17.70 7.53 3.31
N ILE A 42 -18.78 6.96 2.78
CA ILE A 42 -19.00 5.52 2.77
C ILE A 42 -18.29 4.84 1.59
N CYS A 43 -18.37 5.49 0.43
CA CYS A 43 -17.85 5.00 -0.83
C CYS A 43 -16.76 5.92 -1.36
N ALA A 44 -16.07 5.42 -2.37
CA ALA A 44 -15.03 6.11 -3.09
C ALA A 44 -15.55 7.45 -3.66
N PRO A 45 -14.70 8.50 -3.70
CA PRO A 45 -15.00 9.74 -4.40
C PRO A 45 -15.58 9.53 -5.81
N LEU A 46 -16.54 10.39 -6.17
CA LEU A 46 -17.13 10.37 -7.52
C LEU A 46 -16.11 10.89 -8.53
N GLN A 47 -15.73 10.05 -9.49
CA GLN A 47 -14.76 10.37 -10.53
C GLN A 47 -15.30 9.88 -11.88
N GLN A 48 -15.71 10.81 -12.75
CA GLN A 48 -16.32 10.52 -14.05
C GLN A 48 -15.45 10.96 -15.24
N LYS A 49 -14.42 11.76 -15.00
CA LYS A 49 -13.46 12.19 -16.00
C LYS A 49 -12.10 12.35 -15.34
N LEU A 50 -11.05 12.38 -16.16
CA LEU A 50 -9.68 12.49 -15.65
C LEU A 50 -9.42 13.75 -14.81
N SER A 51 -10.12 14.86 -15.08
CA SER A 51 -10.02 16.08 -14.27
C SER A 51 -10.59 15.94 -12.85
N ASP A 52 -11.36 14.88 -12.59
CA ASP A 52 -11.87 14.58 -11.24
C ASP A 52 -10.84 13.81 -10.40
N VAL A 53 -9.78 13.30 -11.04
CA VAL A 53 -8.71 12.55 -10.37
C VAL A 53 -7.66 13.55 -9.84
N PRO A 54 -7.41 13.58 -8.53
CA PRO A 54 -6.47 14.53 -7.95
C PRO A 54 -5.02 14.18 -8.35
N VAL A 55 -4.21 15.23 -8.50
CA VAL A 55 -2.80 15.13 -8.91
C VAL A 55 -1.91 15.63 -7.78
N LEU A 56 -1.10 14.74 -7.20
CA LEU A 56 -0.06 15.08 -6.24
C LEU A 56 1.25 15.28 -6.99
N LYS A 57 1.82 16.48 -6.91
CA LYS A 57 3.12 16.76 -7.53
C LYS A 57 4.24 16.16 -6.66
N PHE A 58 5.27 15.62 -7.30
CA PHE A 58 6.47 15.08 -6.67
C PHE A 58 7.72 15.64 -7.37
N ASN A 59 8.43 16.55 -6.70
CA ASN A 59 9.61 17.20 -7.26
C ASN A 59 10.88 16.37 -7.03
N LEU A 60 11.34 15.66 -8.05
CA LEU A 60 12.59 14.88 -7.98
C LEU A 60 13.85 15.74 -7.91
N GLY A 61 13.75 17.02 -8.27
CA GLY A 61 14.82 18.01 -8.13
C GLY A 61 14.76 18.81 -6.84
N ALA A 62 14.05 18.33 -5.81
CA ALA A 62 14.06 18.95 -4.49
C ALA A 62 15.48 18.90 -3.91
N GLU A 63 15.86 19.95 -3.16
CA GLU A 63 17.15 20.01 -2.46
C GLU A 63 17.29 18.83 -1.48
N ASP A 64 16.20 18.53 -0.77
CA ASP A 64 16.07 17.35 0.08
C ASP A 64 14.96 16.43 -0.46
N LEU A 65 15.38 15.43 -1.23
CA LEU A 65 14.47 14.42 -1.79
C LEU A 65 13.84 13.54 -0.71
N GLU A 66 14.49 13.36 0.45
CA GLU A 66 13.93 12.58 1.54
C GLU A 66 12.70 13.28 2.13
N VAL A 67 12.83 14.57 2.41
CA VAL A 67 11.73 15.41 2.92
C VAL A 67 10.59 15.46 1.91
N GLU A 68 10.91 15.63 0.63
CA GLU A 68 9.91 15.65 -0.44
C GLU A 68 9.19 14.30 -0.59
N TYR A 69 9.91 13.17 -0.53
CA TYR A 69 9.31 11.84 -0.56
C TYR A 69 8.41 11.59 0.65
N ASN A 70 8.85 11.98 1.85
CA ASN A 70 8.07 11.93 3.08
C ASN A 70 6.77 12.74 2.93
N ARG A 71 6.83 13.95 2.38
CA ARG A 71 5.65 14.77 2.08
C ARG A 71 4.69 14.04 1.15
N VAL A 72 5.19 13.48 0.04
CA VAL A 72 4.35 12.78 -0.95
C VAL A 72 3.56 11.64 -0.32
N ILE A 73 4.23 10.74 0.39
CA ILE A 73 3.56 9.59 1.03
C ILE A 73 2.57 10.06 2.11
N ASN A 74 2.94 11.08 2.90
CA ASN A 74 2.05 11.62 3.93
C ASN A 74 0.80 12.28 3.34
N GLU A 75 0.90 13.02 2.23
CA GLU A 75 -0.28 13.62 1.58
C GLU A 75 -1.21 12.55 0.99
N ILE A 76 -0.66 11.47 0.42
CA ILE A 76 -1.45 10.31 -0.02
C ILE A 76 -2.20 9.69 1.17
N ASN A 77 -1.52 9.48 2.29
CA ASN A 77 -2.12 8.89 3.49
C ASN A 77 -3.15 9.82 4.16
N LYS A 78 -2.90 11.13 4.22
CA LYS A 78 -3.87 12.13 4.69
C LYS A 78 -5.14 12.09 3.84
N ARG A 79 -5.00 12.04 2.51
CA ARG A 79 -6.16 11.90 1.62
C ARG A 79 -6.89 10.58 1.88
N ALA A 80 -6.17 9.47 2.04
CA ALA A 80 -6.77 8.17 2.37
C ALA A 80 -7.62 8.25 3.65
N SER A 81 -7.13 8.92 4.70
CA SER A 81 -7.89 9.14 5.94
C SER A 81 -9.15 9.99 5.77
N LYS A 82 -9.13 10.97 4.84
CA LYS A 82 -10.30 11.81 4.53
C LYS A 82 -11.39 11.07 3.75
N ILE A 83 -11.00 10.17 2.86
CA ILE A 83 -11.94 9.39 2.02
C ILE A 83 -12.33 8.04 2.65
N ALA A 84 -11.72 7.67 3.77
CA ALA A 84 -11.98 6.41 4.45
C ALA A 84 -13.34 6.43 5.17
N PRO A 85 -14.13 5.34 5.09
CA PRO A 85 -15.35 5.18 5.89
C PRO A 85 -15.09 5.08 7.39
N GLY A 86 -13.89 4.68 7.80
CA GLY A 86 -13.49 4.57 9.18
C GLY A 86 -11.98 4.50 9.33
N LEU A 87 -11.49 4.82 10.51
CA LEU A 87 -10.11 4.58 10.92
C LEU A 87 -10.10 3.47 11.96
N TYR A 88 -9.09 2.63 11.92
CA TYR A 88 -8.81 1.68 12.97
C TYR A 88 -7.40 1.91 13.50
N MET A 89 -7.26 2.25 14.79
CA MET A 89 -5.97 2.64 15.37
C MET A 89 -5.25 3.72 14.53
N ASN A 90 -5.99 4.76 14.13
CA ASN A 90 -5.54 5.83 13.22
C ASN A 90 -5.18 5.39 11.79
N LYS A 91 -5.36 4.12 11.42
CA LYS A 91 -5.10 3.63 10.06
C LYS A 91 -6.38 3.66 9.22
N PRO A 92 -6.38 4.28 8.03
CA PRO A 92 -7.55 4.31 7.16
C PRO A 92 -7.96 2.94 6.65
N ILE A 93 -9.26 2.66 6.70
CA ILE A 93 -9.88 1.53 6.01
C ILE A 93 -10.28 1.99 4.61
N THR A 94 -10.00 1.20 3.58
CA THR A 94 -10.24 1.61 2.20
C THR A 94 -11.75 1.69 1.87
N PRO A 95 -12.19 2.69 1.07
CA PRO A 95 -13.61 2.87 0.75
C PRO A 95 -14.13 1.78 -0.21
N ILE A 96 -15.45 1.54 -0.21
CA ILE A 96 -16.07 0.71 -1.27
C ILE A 96 -16.09 1.43 -2.60
N GLN A 97 -16.14 0.67 -3.68
CA GLN A 97 -16.40 1.20 -5.01
C GLN A 97 -17.66 2.08 -5.02
N ASN A 98 -17.63 3.12 -5.85
CA ASN A 98 -18.77 3.98 -6.05
C ASN A 98 -19.53 3.49 -7.30
N PRO A 99 -20.79 3.05 -7.17
CA PRO A 99 -21.58 2.60 -8.32
C PRO A 99 -21.69 3.65 -9.44
N GLN A 100 -21.59 4.94 -9.10
CA GLN A 100 -21.66 6.05 -10.05
C GLN A 100 -20.36 6.30 -10.83
N ASN A 101 -19.24 5.68 -10.43
CA ASN A 101 -18.00 5.69 -11.20
C ASN A 101 -18.04 4.69 -12.37
N CYS A 102 -19.12 3.91 -12.51
CA CYS A 102 -19.39 3.11 -13.70
C CYS A 102 -20.25 3.94 -14.68
N PRO A 103 -19.78 4.23 -15.90
CA PRO A 103 -20.58 4.97 -16.87
C PRO A 103 -21.76 4.10 -17.36
N LYS A 104 -22.92 4.71 -17.61
CA LYS A 104 -24.01 4.01 -18.30
C LYS A 104 -23.55 3.67 -19.73
N PRO A 105 -23.88 2.50 -20.30
CA PRO A 105 -24.96 1.57 -19.92
C PRO A 105 -24.49 0.33 -19.12
N TYR A 106 -23.31 0.33 -18.51
CA TYR A 106 -22.82 -0.83 -17.79
C TYR A 106 -23.74 -1.19 -16.61
N ASN A 107 -24.07 -2.49 -16.49
CA ASN A 107 -25.10 -2.99 -15.60
C ASN A 107 -24.75 -2.73 -14.11
N TYR A 108 -25.61 -2.03 -13.38
CA TYR A 108 -25.44 -1.69 -11.96
C TYR A 108 -25.44 -2.92 -11.03
N ASP A 109 -25.99 -4.04 -11.48
CA ASP A 109 -26.08 -5.28 -10.71
C ASP A 109 -24.73 -6.01 -10.56
N ASP A 110 -23.79 -5.76 -11.47
CA ASP A 110 -22.45 -6.36 -11.40
C ASP A 110 -21.49 -5.45 -10.62
N ARG A 111 -21.34 -5.74 -9.33
CA ARG A 111 -20.43 -5.01 -8.44
C ARG A 111 -18.98 -5.03 -8.90
N THR A 112 -18.57 -6.06 -9.66
CA THR A 112 -17.20 -6.11 -10.22
C THR A 112 -16.94 -4.99 -11.24
N LYS A 113 -18.01 -4.36 -11.76
CA LYS A 113 -17.95 -3.24 -12.69
C LYS A 113 -18.06 -1.87 -12.02
N TRP A 114 -18.31 -1.80 -10.71
CA TRP A 114 -18.36 -0.52 -10.02
C TRP A 114 -16.97 0.13 -10.04
N GLY A 115 -16.93 1.41 -10.41
CA GLY A 115 -15.66 2.13 -10.51
C GLY A 115 -15.06 2.40 -9.13
N HIS A 116 -13.74 2.28 -9.04
CA HIS A 116 -12.99 2.72 -7.87
C HIS A 116 -12.74 4.23 -7.93
N SER A 117 -12.15 4.80 -6.88
CA SER A 117 -11.46 6.10 -6.99
C SER A 117 -9.96 5.90 -7.15
N TYR A 118 -9.34 6.94 -7.70
CA TYR A 118 -7.94 6.96 -8.10
C TYR A 118 -7.31 8.28 -7.65
N TYR A 119 -5.99 8.29 -7.65
CA TYR A 119 -5.17 9.49 -7.56
C TYR A 119 -3.99 9.35 -8.52
N THR A 120 -3.36 10.48 -8.83
CA THR A 120 -2.13 10.49 -9.62
C THR A 120 -0.97 11.11 -8.86
N VAL A 121 0.22 10.57 -9.08
CA VAL A 121 1.48 11.19 -8.68
C VAL A 121 2.16 11.72 -9.93
N GLU A 122 2.36 13.03 -10.01
CA GLU A 122 3.10 13.68 -11.08
C GLU A 122 4.56 13.89 -10.67
N MET A 123 5.44 12.99 -11.13
CA MET A 123 6.88 13.16 -10.98
C MET A 123 7.36 14.26 -11.92
N ARG A 124 8.17 15.19 -11.41
CA ARG A 124 8.66 16.33 -12.17
C ARG A 124 9.99 16.85 -11.63
N PHE A 125 10.71 17.60 -12.45
CA PHE A 125 11.72 18.54 -12.00
C PHE A 125 11.12 19.93 -11.98
N HIS A 126 11.27 20.63 -10.84
CA HIS A 126 10.87 22.02 -10.72
C HIS A 126 11.53 22.87 -11.81
N ARG A 127 10.84 23.92 -12.28
CA ARG A 127 11.33 24.76 -13.40
C ARG A 127 12.70 25.39 -13.10
N LYS A 128 12.98 25.73 -11.83
CA LYS A 128 14.26 26.30 -11.38
C LYS A 128 15.42 25.27 -11.32
N CYS A 129 15.14 23.97 -11.45
CA CYS A 129 16.18 22.93 -11.46
C CYS A 129 16.85 22.87 -12.85
N GLN A 130 18.17 23.05 -12.91
CA GLN A 130 18.94 22.82 -14.12
C GLN A 130 19.14 21.32 -14.33
N HIS A 131 18.13 20.66 -14.91
CA HIS A 131 18.13 19.22 -15.18
C HIS A 131 17.78 18.94 -16.66
N PRO A 132 18.39 17.92 -17.31
CA PRO A 132 18.04 17.53 -18.69
C PRO A 132 16.55 17.24 -18.92
N TYR A 133 15.84 16.85 -17.86
CA TYR A 133 14.40 16.58 -17.90
C TYR A 133 13.53 17.78 -17.50
N ARG A 134 14.07 19.01 -17.48
CA ARG A 134 13.27 20.21 -17.25
C ARG A 134 12.11 20.28 -18.25
N GLY A 135 10.90 20.49 -17.73
CA GLY A 135 9.67 20.54 -18.54
C GLY A 135 9.04 19.17 -18.87
N LEU A 136 9.75 18.07 -18.63
CA LEU A 136 9.14 16.74 -18.70
C LEU A 136 8.31 16.46 -17.44
N ARG A 137 7.17 15.79 -17.60
CA ARG A 137 6.31 15.33 -16.50
C ARG A 137 5.95 13.87 -16.72
N ILE A 138 5.93 13.10 -15.64
CA ILE A 138 5.44 11.72 -15.65
C ILE A 138 4.28 11.63 -14.68
N GLN A 139 3.11 11.18 -15.13
CA GLN A 139 1.97 10.91 -14.27
C GLN A 139 1.80 9.41 -14.10
N ILE A 140 1.74 8.97 -12.85
CA ILE A 140 1.44 7.60 -12.44
C ILE A 140 0.04 7.61 -11.83
N ILE A 141 -0.83 6.68 -12.22
CA ILE A 141 -2.18 6.55 -11.67
C ILE A 141 -2.30 5.30 -10.80
N SER A 142 -2.83 5.48 -9.60
CA SER A 142 -2.99 4.42 -8.61
C SER A 142 -4.42 4.39 -8.06
N ARG A 143 -4.87 3.20 -7.67
CA ARG A 143 -6.19 2.97 -7.10
C ARG A 143 -6.20 3.22 -5.59
N ASP A 144 -7.24 3.87 -5.09
CA ASP A 144 -7.37 4.15 -3.65
C ASP A 144 -7.62 2.89 -2.80
N TYR A 145 -8.31 1.90 -3.39
CA TYR A 145 -8.79 0.69 -2.73
C TYR A 145 -7.68 -0.21 -2.18
N ASP A 146 -6.59 -0.37 -2.94
CA ASP A 146 -5.50 -1.29 -2.62
C ASP A 146 -4.11 -0.71 -2.92
N GLY A 147 -4.04 0.55 -3.36
CA GLY A 147 -2.77 1.17 -3.76
C GLY A 147 -2.25 0.71 -5.11
N TYR A 148 -2.95 -0.19 -5.81
CA TYR A 148 -2.48 -0.80 -7.05
C TYR A 148 -2.18 0.26 -8.12
N MET A 149 -0.97 0.20 -8.70
CA MET A 149 -0.53 1.11 -9.75
C MET A 149 -1.04 0.60 -11.10
N LEU A 150 -1.92 1.35 -11.75
CA LEU A 150 -2.52 0.89 -13.01
C LEU A 150 -1.64 1.19 -14.22
N GLY A 151 -0.89 2.28 -14.17
CA GLY A 151 -0.18 2.76 -15.34
C GLY A 151 0.45 4.12 -15.18
N PHE A 152 1.05 4.59 -16.28
CA PHE A 152 1.67 5.89 -16.36
C PHE A 152 1.43 6.55 -17.73
N ARG A 153 1.66 7.85 -17.80
CA ARG A 153 1.79 8.62 -19.05
C ARG A 153 2.85 9.69 -18.88
N ARG A 154 3.34 10.25 -19.98
CA ARG A 154 4.32 11.33 -19.94
C ARG A 154 3.86 12.56 -20.70
N ARG A 155 4.33 13.73 -20.28
CA ARG A 155 4.19 14.99 -20.99
C ARG A 155 5.55 15.41 -21.53
N ARG A 156 5.62 15.63 -22.84
CA ARG A 156 6.79 16.19 -23.52
C ARG A 156 6.32 17.26 -24.50
N ASN A 157 7.00 18.41 -24.51
CA ASN A 157 6.67 19.54 -25.39
C ASN A 157 5.19 19.97 -25.28
N GLY A 158 4.66 20.01 -24.07
CA GLY A 158 3.28 20.43 -23.80
C GLY A 158 2.20 19.37 -24.04
N LEU A 159 2.52 18.26 -24.71
CA LEU A 159 1.57 17.20 -25.08
C LEU A 159 1.68 15.97 -24.18
N TRP A 160 0.54 15.43 -23.76
CA TRP A 160 0.47 14.15 -23.04
C TRP A 160 0.45 12.99 -24.03
N THR A 161 1.18 11.92 -23.72
CA THR A 161 1.00 10.63 -24.38
C THR A 161 -0.31 9.98 -23.94
N ASN A 162 -0.70 8.94 -24.67
CA ASN A 162 -1.68 7.97 -24.17
C ASN A 162 -1.18 7.32 -22.85
N TRP A 163 -2.11 6.74 -22.11
CA TRP A 163 -1.80 5.96 -20.91
C TRP A 163 -1.21 4.59 -21.28
N TYR A 164 -0.11 4.24 -20.62
CA TYR A 164 0.49 2.90 -20.67
C TYR A 164 0.11 2.15 -19.40
N TYR A 165 -0.49 0.97 -19.52
CA TYR A 165 -1.11 0.31 -18.37
C TYR A 165 -0.77 -1.17 -18.24
N CYS A 166 -0.75 -1.64 -16.99
CA CYS A 166 -0.79 -3.05 -16.62
C CYS A 166 -2.19 -3.36 -16.08
N SER A 167 -2.87 -4.34 -16.67
CA SER A 167 -4.14 -4.83 -16.14
C SER A 167 -4.36 -6.29 -16.54
N ASN A 168 -4.78 -7.07 -15.55
CA ASN A 168 -5.34 -8.40 -15.73
C ASN A 168 -6.86 -8.27 -15.97
N LYS A 169 -7.46 -9.24 -16.65
CA LYS A 169 -8.90 -9.21 -17.02
C LYS A 169 -9.86 -8.99 -15.83
N GLU A 170 -9.42 -9.28 -14.61
CA GLU A 170 -10.18 -9.15 -13.37
C GLU A 170 -10.30 -7.70 -12.87
N PHE A 171 -9.45 -6.78 -13.33
CA PHE A 171 -9.47 -5.37 -12.90
C PHE A 171 -9.43 -4.43 -14.10
N PRO A 172 -10.59 -3.94 -14.58
CA PRO A 172 -10.63 -3.02 -15.71
C PRO A 172 -10.00 -1.67 -15.34
N ILE A 173 -9.22 -1.11 -16.26
CA ILE A 173 -8.74 0.27 -16.16
C ILE A 173 -9.94 1.24 -16.16
N PRO A 174 -9.86 2.39 -15.46
CA PRO A 174 -10.95 3.36 -15.43
C PRO A 174 -11.35 3.82 -16.85
N PHE A 175 -12.66 3.94 -17.09
CA PHE A 175 -13.19 4.24 -18.42
C PHE A 175 -12.64 5.54 -19.03
N PHE A 176 -12.40 6.56 -18.20
CA PHE A 176 -11.87 7.85 -18.64
C PHE A 176 -10.37 7.81 -19.00
N ILE A 177 -9.69 6.67 -18.82
CA ILE A 177 -8.35 6.43 -19.37
C ILE A 177 -8.32 5.35 -20.45
N GLN A 178 -9.44 4.65 -20.73
CA GLN A 178 -9.50 3.52 -21.67
C GLN A 178 -9.25 3.93 -23.11
N GLU A 179 -9.76 5.11 -23.50
CA GLU A 179 -9.62 5.60 -24.86
C GLU A 179 -8.15 5.83 -25.21
N GLY A 180 -7.66 5.10 -26.22
CA GLY A 180 -6.27 5.17 -26.67
C GLY A 180 -5.25 4.52 -25.72
N ALA A 181 -5.66 3.91 -24.60
CA ALA A 181 -4.76 3.26 -23.66
C ALA A 181 -3.96 2.13 -24.34
N ILE A 182 -2.66 2.05 -24.04
CA ILE A 182 -1.74 1.08 -24.60
C ILE A 182 -1.34 0.10 -23.50
N LYS A 183 -1.68 -1.18 -23.69
CA LYS A 183 -1.30 -2.23 -22.75
C LYS A 183 0.21 -2.46 -22.77
N LEU A 184 0.82 -2.51 -21.61
CA LEU A 184 2.24 -2.87 -21.46
C LEU A 184 2.45 -4.37 -21.76
N PRO A 185 3.60 -4.75 -22.36
CA PRO A 185 3.87 -6.12 -22.79
C PRO A 185 4.24 -7.08 -21.64
N PHE A 186 4.04 -6.67 -20.39
CA PHE A 186 4.35 -7.44 -19.18
C PHE A 186 3.17 -7.37 -18.20
N ARG A 187 3.16 -8.32 -17.26
CA ARG A 187 2.22 -8.34 -16.15
C ARG A 187 2.87 -7.69 -14.93
N GLU A 188 2.03 -7.27 -14.01
CA GLU A 188 2.44 -6.74 -12.72
C GLU A 188 2.47 -7.88 -11.70
N ASP A 189 3.40 -8.82 -11.90
CA ASP A 189 3.67 -9.88 -10.95
C ASP A 189 5.08 -9.71 -10.40
N TYR A 190 5.21 -9.78 -9.07
CA TYR A 190 6.51 -9.80 -8.38
C TYR A 190 7.31 -11.10 -8.63
N VAL A 191 7.08 -11.78 -9.76
CA VAL A 191 7.96 -12.84 -10.26
C VAL A 191 9.38 -12.30 -10.38
N ILE A 192 9.50 -11.03 -10.77
CA ILE A 192 10.75 -10.27 -10.69
C ILE A 192 10.67 -9.33 -9.48
N LYS A 193 11.65 -9.45 -8.57
CA LYS A 193 11.76 -8.59 -7.39
C LYS A 193 12.66 -7.39 -7.72
N PRO A 194 12.12 -6.16 -7.88
CA PRO A 194 12.92 -4.98 -8.21
C PRO A 194 13.95 -4.66 -7.12
N LEU A 195 15.08 -4.08 -7.55
CA LEU A 195 16.07 -3.51 -6.66
C LEU A 195 15.66 -2.09 -6.28
N ILE A 196 15.73 -1.78 -4.99
CA ILE A 196 15.33 -0.48 -4.44
C ILE A 196 16.57 0.19 -3.86
N GLY A 197 16.76 1.48 -4.12
CA GLY A 197 17.88 2.29 -3.64
C GLY A 197 17.36 3.61 -3.11
N GLY A 198 18.24 4.61 -3.07
CA GLY A 198 17.88 6.00 -2.77
C GLY A 198 17.38 6.76 -3.99
N ALA A 199 17.83 8.00 -4.16
CA ALA A 199 17.43 8.87 -5.27
C ALA A 199 17.56 8.23 -6.67
N LYS A 200 18.58 7.37 -6.85
CA LYS A 200 18.82 6.63 -8.11
C LYS A 200 17.63 5.79 -8.57
N THR A 201 16.83 5.24 -7.64
CA THR A 201 15.63 4.48 -8.00
C THR A 201 14.57 5.36 -8.65
N PHE A 202 14.30 6.53 -8.07
CA PHE A 202 13.35 7.50 -8.64
C PHE A 202 13.82 8.04 -9.98
N MET A 203 15.12 8.32 -10.12
CA MET A 203 15.71 8.75 -11.38
C MET A 203 15.56 7.68 -12.47
N ASN A 204 15.82 6.41 -12.14
CA ASN A 204 15.62 5.31 -13.08
C ASN A 204 14.16 5.14 -13.48
N ILE A 205 13.22 5.21 -12.54
CA ILE A 205 11.78 5.18 -12.83
C ILE A 205 11.42 6.30 -13.81
N PHE A 206 11.83 7.53 -13.49
CA PHE A 206 11.52 8.69 -14.29
C PHE A 206 12.09 8.59 -15.71
N ASP A 207 13.35 8.19 -15.82
CA ASP A 207 14.05 8.07 -17.11
C ASP A 207 13.43 7.01 -18.02
N GLN A 208 13.15 5.83 -17.47
CA GLN A 208 12.53 4.75 -18.23
C GLN A 208 11.11 5.12 -18.68
N PHE A 209 10.33 5.78 -17.82
CA PHE A 209 9.00 6.26 -18.18
C PHE A 209 9.05 7.42 -19.20
N ALA A 210 10.09 8.25 -19.16
CA ALA A 210 10.30 9.37 -20.08
C ALA A 210 10.60 8.93 -21.52
N GLN A 211 11.34 7.83 -21.66
CA GLN A 211 11.83 7.32 -22.94
C GLN A 211 10.89 6.29 -23.59
N TYR A 212 9.89 5.78 -22.88
CA TYR A 212 8.94 4.83 -23.43
C TYR A 212 7.86 5.52 -24.31
N PRO A 213 7.52 4.98 -25.50
CA PRO A 213 7.95 3.72 -26.10
C PRO A 213 9.09 3.89 -27.13
N GLU A 214 9.72 5.05 -27.21
CA GLU A 214 10.82 5.30 -28.16
C GLU A 214 12.01 4.38 -27.93
N VAL A 215 12.32 4.09 -26.67
CA VAL A 215 13.29 3.06 -26.28
C VAL A 215 12.54 1.85 -25.76
N ARG A 216 12.50 0.79 -26.57
CA ARG A 216 11.73 -0.44 -26.28
C ARG A 216 12.57 -1.49 -25.53
N ASN A 217 13.16 -1.11 -24.40
CA ASN A 217 13.78 -2.08 -23.52
C ASN A 217 12.74 -2.62 -22.52
N THR A 218 12.06 -3.71 -22.89
CA THR A 218 11.00 -4.33 -22.07
C THR A 218 11.48 -4.68 -20.66
N THR A 219 12.73 -5.12 -20.50
CA THR A 219 13.27 -5.52 -19.19
C THR A 219 13.45 -4.31 -18.28
N GLU A 220 14.03 -3.22 -18.79
CA GLU A 220 14.26 -2.00 -18.01
C GLU A 220 12.96 -1.31 -17.63
N ILE A 221 12.00 -1.20 -18.57
CA ILE A 221 10.69 -0.61 -18.27
C ILE A 221 9.90 -1.47 -17.26
N THR A 222 10.01 -2.80 -17.32
CA THR A 222 9.38 -3.70 -16.34
C THR A 222 10.00 -3.48 -14.96
N ALA A 223 11.33 -3.42 -14.87
CA ALA A 223 12.03 -3.18 -13.60
C ALA A 223 11.70 -1.79 -13.01
N ALA A 224 11.63 -0.76 -13.85
CA ALA A 224 11.20 0.58 -13.46
C ALA A 224 9.74 0.59 -12.99
N PHE A 225 8.85 -0.08 -13.71
CA PHE A 225 7.45 -0.20 -13.32
C PHE A 225 7.31 -0.85 -11.95
N LEU A 226 7.90 -2.03 -11.74
CA LEU A 226 7.86 -2.72 -10.45
C LEU A 226 8.52 -1.91 -9.33
N SER A 227 9.59 -1.17 -9.63
CA SER A 227 10.20 -0.26 -8.65
C SER A 227 9.23 0.86 -8.24
N ALA A 228 8.48 1.42 -9.19
CA ALA A 228 7.45 2.42 -8.92
C ALA A 228 6.32 1.86 -8.04
N VAL A 229 5.89 0.62 -8.28
CA VAL A 229 4.93 -0.08 -7.40
C VAL A 229 5.48 -0.14 -5.97
N VAL A 230 6.73 -0.56 -5.76
CA VAL A 230 7.28 -0.65 -4.39
C VAL A 230 7.40 0.71 -3.71
N VAL A 231 7.99 1.72 -4.38
CA VAL A 231 8.30 2.99 -3.73
C VAL A 231 7.07 3.91 -3.57
N LEU A 232 5.97 3.67 -4.29
CA LEU A 232 4.73 4.45 -4.18
C LEU A 232 3.59 3.63 -3.57
N SER A 233 3.26 2.47 -4.16
CA SER A 233 2.13 1.65 -3.74
C SER A 233 2.42 0.87 -2.46
N GLU A 234 3.51 0.11 -2.40
CA GLU A 234 3.83 -0.68 -1.20
C GLU A 234 4.24 0.20 -0.03
N ALA A 235 4.99 1.28 -0.30
CA ALA A 235 5.32 2.29 0.71
C ALA A 235 4.06 2.94 1.32
N ARG A 236 3.00 3.15 0.53
CA ARG A 236 1.72 3.64 1.05
C ARG A 236 1.04 2.61 1.95
N CYS A 237 1.13 1.32 1.62
CA CYS A 237 0.43 0.24 2.32
C CYS A 237 1.17 -0.23 3.59
N ILE A 238 2.50 -0.18 3.58
CA ILE A 238 3.38 -0.82 4.56
C ILE A 238 4.42 0.17 5.07
N ILE A 239 4.33 0.48 6.37
CA ILE A 239 5.14 1.52 7.03
C ILE A 239 6.64 1.23 6.93
N TRP A 240 7.06 -0.03 7.09
CA TRP A 240 8.49 -0.35 7.03
C TRP A 240 9.05 -0.14 5.62
N VAL A 241 8.27 -0.38 4.54
CA VAL A 241 8.69 -0.14 3.16
C VAL A 241 8.94 1.35 2.98
N PHE A 242 8.00 2.18 3.40
CA PHE A 242 8.16 3.64 3.39
C PHE A 242 9.42 4.09 4.14
N ARG A 243 9.60 3.62 5.38
CA ARG A 243 10.77 3.96 6.20
C ARG A 243 12.07 3.53 5.54
N GLU A 244 12.10 2.35 4.93
CA GLU A 244 13.30 1.84 4.27
C GLU A 244 13.64 2.64 3.01
N VAL A 245 12.67 2.97 2.17
CA VAL A 245 12.90 3.85 1.02
C VAL A 245 13.41 5.22 1.48
N LYS A 246 12.76 5.82 2.49
CA LYS A 246 13.19 7.10 3.11
C LYS A 246 14.65 7.03 3.58
N ASN A 247 15.01 5.97 4.31
CA ASN A 247 16.36 5.76 4.79
C ASN A 247 17.38 5.52 3.65
N ARG A 248 17.00 4.82 2.58
CA ARG A 248 17.88 4.62 1.41
C ARG A 248 18.13 5.93 0.66
N ILE A 249 17.14 6.83 0.59
CA ILE A 249 17.33 8.19 0.06
C ILE A 249 18.35 8.94 0.93
N ARG A 250 18.14 8.99 2.25
CA ARG A 250 19.05 9.64 3.21
C ARG A 250 20.49 9.19 3.08
N ARG A 251 20.67 7.88 2.93
CA ARG A 251 21.99 7.22 2.82
C ARG A 251 22.56 7.24 1.40
N ASN A 252 21.81 7.77 0.43
CA ASN A 252 22.12 7.74 -1.00
C ASN A 252 22.53 6.33 -1.49
N GLU A 253 21.80 5.30 -1.05
CA GLU A 253 22.17 3.91 -1.33
C GLU A 253 21.94 3.55 -2.80
N VAL A 254 22.83 2.71 -3.33
CA VAL A 254 22.63 2.10 -4.65
C VAL A 254 21.49 1.08 -4.61
N PRO A 255 20.76 0.87 -5.72
CA PRO A 255 19.70 -0.13 -5.76
C PRO A 255 20.19 -1.52 -5.36
N SER A 256 19.53 -2.11 -4.38
CA SER A 256 19.82 -3.45 -3.87
C SER A 256 18.53 -4.15 -3.46
N HIS A 257 18.60 -5.45 -3.21
CA HIS A 257 17.42 -6.22 -2.82
C HIS A 257 16.94 -5.79 -1.42
N PRO A 258 15.63 -5.61 -1.18
CA PRO A 258 15.13 -5.29 0.17
C PRO A 258 15.53 -6.33 1.24
N ASP A 259 15.59 -7.62 0.87
CA ASP A 259 16.04 -8.70 1.77
C ASP A 259 17.56 -8.73 2.02
N CYS A 260 18.36 -7.79 1.49
CA CYS A 260 19.80 -7.84 1.70
C CYS A 260 20.13 -7.63 3.19
N LYS A 261 20.71 -8.65 3.83
CA LYS A 261 21.23 -8.53 5.19
C LYS A 261 22.49 -7.68 5.16
N VAL A 262 22.37 -6.41 5.53
CA VAL A 262 23.54 -5.59 5.85
C VAL A 262 23.67 -5.59 7.38
N PRO A 263 24.78 -6.09 7.95
CA PRO A 263 24.99 -6.10 9.40
C PRO A 263 24.77 -4.71 10.00
N GLY A 264 23.94 -4.61 11.05
CA GLY A 264 23.56 -3.34 11.69
C GLY A 264 22.47 -2.53 10.95
N LYS A 265 21.92 -3.05 9.85
CA LYS A 265 20.79 -2.47 9.09
C LYS A 265 19.69 -3.50 8.82
N GLU A 266 19.58 -4.50 9.69
CA GLU A 266 18.64 -5.60 9.52
C GLU A 266 17.20 -5.07 9.59
N LEU A 267 16.37 -5.47 8.62
CA LEU A 267 14.95 -5.12 8.64
C LEU A 267 14.27 -5.78 9.86
N PRO A 268 13.31 -5.10 10.51
CA PRO A 268 12.56 -5.65 11.64
C PRO A 268 11.81 -6.96 11.31
N THR A 269 11.55 -7.23 10.03
CA THR A 269 10.84 -8.40 9.54
C THR A 269 11.73 -9.23 8.64
N GLY A 270 11.97 -10.48 9.00
CA GLY A 270 12.94 -11.38 8.35
C GLY A 270 12.70 -11.75 6.88
N LEU A 271 11.69 -11.23 6.19
CA LEU A 271 11.46 -11.36 4.74
C LEU A 271 10.60 -10.18 4.24
N ALA A 272 11.20 -9.21 3.56
CA ALA A 272 10.53 -8.02 3.01
C ALA A 272 9.43 -8.38 2.01
N TRP A 273 9.73 -9.31 1.11
CA TRP A 273 8.80 -9.73 0.07
C TRP A 273 7.63 -10.56 0.60
N THR A 274 7.85 -11.33 1.66
CA THR A 274 6.75 -12.01 2.36
C THR A 274 5.80 -10.98 2.93
N SER A 275 6.33 -9.94 3.57
CA SER A 275 5.49 -8.86 4.10
C SER A 275 4.67 -8.15 3.03
N ILE A 276 5.29 -7.82 1.89
CA ILE A 276 4.58 -7.23 0.74
C ILE A 276 3.47 -8.18 0.24
N GLY A 277 3.79 -9.45 0.04
CA GLY A 277 2.82 -10.46 -0.42
C GLY A 277 1.69 -10.74 0.57
N ASP A 278 1.92 -10.56 1.88
CA ASP A 278 0.95 -10.84 2.94
C ASP A 278 0.03 -9.66 3.28
N TRP A 279 0.22 -8.47 2.69
CA TRP A 279 -0.50 -7.25 3.07
C TRP A 279 -2.03 -7.43 3.14
N SER A 280 -2.63 -8.03 2.12
CA SER A 280 -4.07 -8.27 2.07
C SER A 280 -4.56 -9.20 3.17
N MET A 281 -3.74 -10.20 3.54
CA MET A 281 -4.04 -11.15 4.60
C MET A 281 -3.83 -10.54 5.98
N ASP A 282 -2.81 -9.68 6.14
CA ASP A 282 -2.54 -8.93 7.37
C ASP A 282 -3.71 -7.97 7.66
N CYS A 283 -4.20 -7.25 6.64
CA CYS A 283 -5.41 -6.42 6.74
C CYS A 283 -6.64 -7.23 7.18
N LYS A 284 -6.85 -8.41 6.58
CA LYS A 284 -7.96 -9.30 6.93
C LYS A 284 -7.91 -9.75 8.37
N GLN A 285 -6.72 -10.12 8.85
CA GLN A 285 -6.52 -10.57 10.21
C GLN A 285 -6.82 -9.45 11.21
N VAL A 286 -6.24 -8.26 11.00
CA VAL A 286 -6.47 -7.09 11.86
C VAL A 286 -7.95 -6.73 11.92
N LEU A 287 -8.61 -6.62 10.78
CA LEU A 287 -10.02 -6.23 10.74
C LEU A 287 -10.93 -7.30 11.38
N ARG A 288 -10.70 -8.59 11.11
CA ARG A 288 -11.48 -9.67 11.76
C ARG A 288 -11.33 -9.65 13.28
N SER A 289 -10.12 -9.37 13.77
CA SER A 289 -9.86 -9.27 15.21
C SER A 289 -10.47 -8.02 15.84
N ALA A 290 -10.44 -6.89 15.13
CA ALA A 290 -11.14 -5.68 15.54
C ALA A 290 -12.67 -5.88 15.66
N PHE A 291 -13.26 -6.70 14.77
CA PHE A 291 -14.69 -7.01 14.79
C PHE A 291 -15.08 -8.05 15.84
N LYS A 292 -14.19 -8.99 16.18
CA LYS A 292 -14.48 -10.06 17.14
C LYS A 292 -14.12 -9.72 18.58
N GLY A 293 -13.31 -8.68 18.80
CA GLY A 293 -12.76 -8.38 20.12
C GLY A 293 -11.60 -9.31 20.53
N GLU A 294 -11.14 -10.18 19.63
CA GLU A 294 -10.13 -11.21 19.92
C GLU A 294 -9.10 -11.31 18.77
N TYR A 295 -7.81 -11.36 19.12
CA TYR A 295 -6.74 -11.63 18.16
C TYR A 295 -6.36 -13.11 18.14
N THR A 296 -6.47 -13.74 16.97
CA THR A 296 -5.91 -15.08 16.73
C THR A 296 -4.71 -14.94 15.78
N PRO A 297 -3.48 -15.20 16.25
CA PRO A 297 -2.30 -15.23 15.39
C PRO A 297 -2.45 -16.27 14.27
N ARG A 298 -1.82 -16.04 13.11
CA ARG A 298 -1.80 -17.06 12.05
C ARG A 298 -0.96 -18.25 12.51
N THR A 299 -1.57 -19.42 12.59
CA THR A 299 -0.88 -20.69 12.84
C THR A 299 -1.12 -21.62 11.66
N GLY A 300 -0.08 -21.99 10.92
CA GLY A 300 -0.19 -22.97 9.82
C GLY A 300 1.16 -23.63 9.53
N GLU A 301 1.14 -24.85 8.98
CA GLU A 301 2.37 -25.66 8.71
C GLU A 301 3.39 -24.94 7.80
N LYS A 302 2.94 -24.05 6.90
CA LYS A 302 3.85 -23.20 6.11
C LYS A 302 4.64 -22.19 6.96
N PHE A 303 4.07 -21.73 8.07
CA PHE A 303 4.70 -20.78 9.01
C PHE A 303 5.56 -21.48 10.08
N SER A 304 5.34 -22.77 10.36
CA SER A 304 6.24 -23.54 11.22
C SER A 304 7.52 -23.99 10.49
N GLN A 305 7.49 -24.05 9.16
CA GLN A 305 8.63 -24.38 8.31
C GLN A 305 9.39 -23.16 7.76
N THR A 306 8.77 -21.97 7.75
CA THR A 306 9.44 -20.71 7.42
C THR A 306 9.83 -20.00 8.71
N VAL A 307 11.04 -19.44 8.78
CA VAL A 307 11.52 -18.64 9.92
C VAL A 307 10.87 -17.24 9.91
N VAL A 308 9.57 -17.17 9.59
CA VAL A 308 8.79 -15.94 9.60
C VAL A 308 8.15 -15.85 10.97
N PRO A 309 8.63 -14.98 11.88
CA PRO A 309 7.97 -14.80 13.16
C PRO A 309 6.52 -14.36 12.91
N VAL A 310 5.59 -15.05 13.57
CA VAL A 310 4.18 -14.69 13.58
C VAL A 310 4.09 -13.27 14.15
N LYS A 311 3.57 -12.32 13.35
CA LYS A 311 3.41 -10.94 13.78
C LYS A 311 2.33 -10.87 14.88
N THR A 312 2.62 -10.19 15.97
CA THR A 312 1.63 -9.84 17.00
C THR A 312 0.67 -8.78 16.48
N PHE A 313 -0.48 -8.60 17.13
CA PHE A 313 -1.42 -7.55 16.76
C PHE A 313 -0.77 -6.18 16.85
N GLY A 314 -0.04 -5.88 17.94
CA GLY A 314 0.69 -4.62 18.08
C GLY A 314 1.78 -4.39 17.01
N GLN A 315 2.43 -5.46 16.53
CA GLN A 315 3.38 -5.37 15.42
C GLN A 315 2.69 -5.08 14.08
N LEU A 316 1.49 -5.62 13.86
CA LEU A 316 0.71 -5.36 12.66
C LEU A 316 0.14 -3.95 12.65
N ILE A 317 -0.40 -3.54 13.79
CA ILE A 317 -1.12 -2.28 13.93
C ILE A 317 -0.73 -1.60 15.23
N SER A 318 -0.24 -0.37 15.10
CA SER A 318 0.08 0.50 16.22
C SER A 318 -0.51 1.88 15.97
N GLN A 319 -0.83 2.59 17.05
CA GLN A 319 -1.49 3.90 17.00
C GLN A 319 -0.58 5.01 16.49
N ASP A 320 0.75 4.89 16.66
CA ASP A 320 1.70 5.86 16.13
C ASP A 320 1.82 5.70 14.60
N GLU A 321 1.76 6.83 13.89
CA GLU A 321 1.76 6.95 12.43
C GLU A 321 2.97 6.27 11.78
N GLU A 322 4.13 6.25 12.45
CA GLU A 322 5.37 5.61 11.96
C GLU A 322 5.68 4.25 12.62
N SER A 323 4.75 3.74 13.43
CA SER A 323 4.86 2.46 14.13
C SER A 323 3.81 1.44 13.65
N GLY A 324 4.12 0.16 13.81
CA GLY A 324 3.33 -0.94 13.25
C GLY A 324 3.69 -1.26 11.80
N HIS A 325 3.05 -2.29 11.25
CA HIS A 325 3.32 -2.79 9.90
C HIS A 325 2.48 -2.07 8.84
N LEU A 326 1.18 -1.89 9.12
CA LEU A 326 0.18 -1.44 8.16
C LEU A 326 -0.08 0.06 8.31
N SER A 327 -0.01 0.80 7.19
CA SER A 327 -0.45 2.20 7.10
C SER A 327 -1.82 2.34 6.45
N LEU A 328 -2.25 1.34 5.68
CA LEU A 328 -3.55 1.29 5.01
C LEU A 328 -4.18 -0.09 5.23
N LEU A 329 -5.46 -0.13 5.59
CA LEU A 329 -6.21 -1.37 5.79
C LEU A 329 -7.14 -1.61 4.61
N MET A 330 -6.84 -2.65 3.84
CA MET A 330 -7.76 -3.11 2.80
C MET A 330 -9.06 -3.56 3.44
N ARG A 331 -10.17 -2.97 3.02
CA ARG A 331 -11.49 -3.46 3.39
C ARG A 331 -11.66 -4.92 2.97
N VAL A 332 -12.44 -5.66 3.76
CA VAL A 332 -12.75 -7.06 3.54
C VAL A 332 -14.25 -7.22 3.32
N GLU A 333 -14.66 -7.66 2.14
CA GLU A 333 -16.08 -7.74 1.76
C GLU A 333 -16.83 -8.88 2.45
N ASP A 334 -16.13 -9.98 2.80
CA ASP A 334 -16.68 -11.17 3.46
C ASP A 334 -16.77 -11.06 4.98
N ILE A 335 -16.24 -9.99 5.58
CA ILE A 335 -16.57 -9.65 6.97
C ILE A 335 -17.95 -8.98 6.94
N ALA A 336 -18.97 -9.81 6.72
CA ALA A 336 -20.31 -9.50 7.18
C ALA A 336 -20.18 -9.23 8.67
N ALA A 337 -20.45 -7.99 9.07
CA ALA A 337 -20.57 -7.67 10.48
C ALA A 337 -21.46 -8.74 11.13
N PRO A 338 -21.03 -9.37 12.24
CA PRO A 338 -21.88 -10.31 12.95
C PRO A 338 -23.23 -9.64 13.22
N GLU A 339 -24.30 -10.44 13.15
CA GLU A 339 -25.69 -10.01 13.14
C GLU A 339 -25.91 -8.79 14.05
N GLY A 340 -26.12 -7.62 13.43
CA GLY A 340 -26.35 -6.37 14.16
C GLY A 340 -25.26 -5.32 14.07
N GLY A 341 -24.11 -5.54 13.42
CA GLY A 341 -23.14 -4.46 13.21
C GLY A 341 -23.73 -3.33 12.36
N TRP A 342 -24.06 -2.23 13.03
CA TRP A 342 -24.74 -1.03 12.53
C TRP A 342 -24.12 -0.44 11.26
N VAL A 343 -22.87 -0.79 10.98
CA VAL A 343 -22.09 -0.37 9.81
C VAL A 343 -22.74 -0.87 8.52
N LEU A 344 -23.08 -2.16 8.39
CA LEU A 344 -23.68 -2.69 7.15
C LEU A 344 -25.16 -2.34 7.01
N THR A 345 -25.90 -2.21 8.11
CA THR A 345 -27.32 -1.82 8.10
C THR A 345 -27.50 -0.33 7.82
N GLY A 346 -26.62 0.50 8.39
CA GLY A 346 -26.49 1.92 8.07
C GLY A 346 -25.97 2.15 6.66
N LEU A 347 -25.00 1.33 6.20
CA LEU A 347 -24.56 1.29 4.80
C LEU A 347 -25.69 0.85 3.87
N ARG A 348 -26.51 -0.17 4.14
CA ARG A 348 -27.66 -0.52 3.28
C ARG A 348 -28.68 0.62 3.22
N LYS A 349 -28.96 1.29 4.35
CA LYS A 349 -29.84 2.46 4.39
C LYS A 349 -29.26 3.71 3.69
N LYS A 350 -27.93 3.91 3.70
CA LYS A 350 -27.23 5.02 3.02
C LYS A 350 -26.79 4.72 1.58
N VAL A 351 -26.57 3.45 1.21
CA VAL A 351 -26.35 2.94 -0.16
C VAL A 351 -27.63 3.12 -0.98
N ASN A 352 -28.79 3.01 -0.33
CA ASN A 352 -30.08 3.42 -0.91
C ASN A 352 -30.24 4.95 -1.03
N ASN A 353 -29.24 5.73 -0.63
CA ASN A 353 -29.21 7.17 -0.79
C ASN A 353 -27.96 7.59 -1.61
N PRO A 354 -27.92 7.25 -2.92
CA PRO A 354 -26.77 7.48 -3.81
C PRO A 354 -26.48 8.98 -4.08
N GLY A 355 -27.07 9.90 -3.32
CA GLY A 355 -26.98 11.34 -3.51
C GLY A 355 -25.82 12.04 -2.79
N LEU A 356 -25.04 11.36 -1.94
CA LEU A 356 -23.85 11.98 -1.36
C LEU A 356 -22.71 11.93 -2.39
N LYS A 357 -22.66 12.95 -3.24
CA LYS A 357 -21.43 13.28 -3.98
C LYS A 357 -20.30 13.43 -2.96
N VAL A 358 -19.50 12.39 -2.78
CA VAL A 358 -18.26 12.50 -2.02
C VAL A 358 -17.31 13.30 -2.90
N VAL A 359 -17.23 14.60 -2.61
CA VAL A 359 -16.27 15.50 -3.25
C VAL A 359 -14.88 15.05 -2.82
N ASP A 360 -14.01 14.82 -3.79
CA ASP A 360 -12.63 14.47 -3.52
C ASP A 360 -11.94 15.65 -2.81
N PRO A 361 -11.33 15.46 -1.63
CA PRO A 361 -10.65 16.55 -0.93
C PRO A 361 -9.41 17.06 -1.66
N GLY A 362 -8.97 16.39 -2.73
CA GLY A 362 -7.82 16.80 -3.53
C GLY A 362 -6.49 16.62 -2.80
N PHE A 363 -5.45 17.20 -3.40
CA PHE A 363 -4.16 17.43 -2.74
C PHE A 363 -3.96 18.94 -2.58
N PRO A 364 -3.11 19.37 -1.64
CA PRO A 364 -2.74 20.78 -1.54
C PRO A 364 -2.19 21.26 -2.89
N ASP A 365 -2.58 22.47 -3.29
CA ASP A 365 -1.96 23.12 -4.44
C ASP A 365 -0.47 23.29 -4.15
N ASP A 366 0.35 22.75 -5.05
CA ASP A 366 1.78 23.04 -5.06
C ASP A 366 1.90 24.48 -5.62
N PRO A 367 2.41 25.45 -4.84
CA PRO A 367 2.56 26.82 -5.30
C PRO A 367 3.45 26.79 -6.54
N GLU A 368 2.84 26.86 -7.72
CA GLU A 368 3.62 27.04 -8.93
C GLU A 368 4.24 28.41 -8.80
N LEU A 369 5.56 28.45 -8.65
CA LEU A 369 6.30 29.70 -8.72
C LEU A 369 5.90 30.36 -10.05
N PRO A 370 5.54 31.66 -10.03
CA PRO A 370 4.99 32.36 -11.18
C PRO A 370 5.86 32.18 -12.41
N GLU A 371 5.23 32.22 -13.59
CA GLU A 371 5.90 31.96 -14.88
C GLU A 371 6.99 32.99 -15.22
N ASP A 372 7.02 34.10 -14.48
CA ASP A 372 7.83 35.29 -14.73
C ASP A 372 9.08 35.41 -13.82
N GLU A 373 9.76 34.30 -13.51
CA GLU A 373 11.12 34.29 -12.92
C GLU A 373 12.08 33.27 -13.57
#